data_AF-W2KVC2-F1
#
_entry.id   AF-W2KVC2-F1
#
_cell.length_a   1.000
_cell.length_b   1.000
_cell.length_c   1.000
_cell.angle_alpha   90.00
_cell.angle_beta   90.00
_cell.angle_gamma   90.00
#
_symmetry.space_group_name_H-M   'P 1'
#
loop_
_entity.id
_entity.type
_entity.pdbx_description
1 polymer ?
#
loop_
_entity_poly.entity_id
_entity_poly.type
_entity_poly.pdbx_seq_one_letter_code
_entity_poly.pdbx_strand_id
1 'polypeptide(L)'
;IVEAVNNAIGEPVYPTGELRGHTDPMNEYSTTYLMQNCFPSLFLNGEGAFRALAGIEGRVHEYKLADYYAHLMKWHDRRFVIHRNFKFFCLNLIQRRQIDGLVRRISLPDRVVPDIHGCSKNLQSQINKAVQLLDSLKPFFRSVRGTGLYWANIRDDLMSMLGNR
;
A
#
# COMPACT_ATOMS: atom_id res chain seq x y z
N ILE A 1 14.86 8.64 -34.51
CA ILE A 1 15.32 7.22 -34.45
C ILE A 1 14.32 6.36 -33.67
N VAL A 2 13.80 6.78 -32.50
CA VAL A 2 12.78 6.03 -31.73
C VAL A 2 11.42 5.93 -32.45
N GLU A 3 10.97 6.98 -33.15
CA GLU A 3 9.71 6.93 -33.92
C GLU A 3 9.76 6.04 -35.17
N ALA A 4 10.96 5.74 -35.69
CA ALA A 4 11.11 4.96 -36.93
C ALA A 4 11.10 3.44 -36.70
N VAL A 5 11.31 2.98 -35.46
CA VAL A 5 11.32 1.54 -35.13
C VAL A 5 9.90 1.03 -34.87
N ASN A 6 9.00 1.89 -34.38
CA ASN A 6 7.63 1.50 -34.04
C ASN A 6 6.71 1.25 -35.24
N ASN A 7 7.12 1.64 -36.45
CA ASN A 7 6.34 1.43 -37.68
C ASN A 7 6.71 0.15 -38.44
N ALA A 8 7.75 -0.58 -38.02
CA ALA A 8 8.33 -1.70 -38.80
C ALA A 8 7.89 -3.10 -38.34
N ILE A 9 7.20 -3.23 -37.21
CA ILE A 9 6.79 -4.53 -36.67
C ILE A 9 5.33 -4.39 -36.27
N GLY A 10 4.45 -5.18 -36.90
CA GLY A 10 3.04 -5.31 -36.55
C GLY A 10 2.87 -5.50 -35.04
N GLU A 11 1.70 -5.13 -34.54
CA GLU A 11 1.39 -4.88 -33.12
C GLU A 11 2.31 -5.57 -32.11
N PRO A 12 2.83 -4.83 -31.12
CA PRO A 12 3.77 -5.39 -30.16
C PRO A 12 3.16 -6.62 -29.48
N VAL A 13 3.86 -7.75 -29.61
CA VAL A 13 3.50 -9.08 -29.07
C VAL A 13 3.30 -9.10 -27.54
N TYR A 14 3.67 -8.00 -26.87
CA TYR A 14 3.48 -7.78 -25.44
C TYR A 14 2.71 -6.47 -25.22
N PRO A 15 1.92 -6.33 -24.13
CA PRO A 15 1.06 -5.18 -23.88
C PRO A 15 1.87 -3.93 -23.52
N THR A 16 2.67 -3.43 -24.46
CA THR A 16 3.47 -2.21 -24.33
C THR A 16 2.61 -0.96 -24.49
N GLY A 17 1.39 -1.09 -25.04
CA GLY A 17 0.40 -0.02 -25.07
C GLY A 17 -0.08 0.40 -23.68
N GLU A 18 -0.18 -0.54 -22.74
CA GLU A 18 -0.66 -0.31 -21.38
C GLU A 18 0.44 0.22 -20.43
N LEU A 19 1.71 0.06 -20.82
CA LEU A 19 2.89 0.50 -20.07
C LEU A 19 3.43 1.87 -20.55
N ARG A 20 2.64 2.60 -21.34
CA ARG A 20 2.98 3.99 -21.71
C ARG A 20 3.09 4.84 -20.44
N GLY A 21 4.08 5.74 -20.42
CA GLY A 21 4.23 6.70 -19.32
C GLY A 21 2.93 7.47 -19.12
N HIS A 22 2.32 7.30 -17.95
CA HIS A 22 1.05 7.93 -17.62
C HIS A 22 1.27 9.44 -17.49
N THR A 23 0.54 10.24 -18.28
CA THR A 23 0.61 11.72 -18.22
C THR A 23 -0.15 12.28 -17.02
N ASP A 24 -1.19 11.58 -16.58
CA ASP A 24 -1.98 11.97 -15.42
C ASP A 24 -1.42 11.37 -14.13
N PRO A 25 -1.66 11.98 -12.96
CA PRO A 25 -1.26 11.41 -11.68
C PRO A 25 -1.91 10.03 -11.48
N MET A 26 -1.07 9.03 -11.20
CA MET A 26 -1.57 7.68 -10.93
C MET A 26 -2.21 7.58 -9.55
N ASN A 27 -3.34 6.88 -9.49
CA ASN A 27 -4.08 6.66 -8.25
C ASN A 27 -4.01 5.19 -7.85
N GLU A 28 -3.51 4.96 -6.64
CA GLU A 28 -3.30 3.62 -6.09
C GLU A 28 -4.54 2.72 -6.09
N TYR A 29 -5.74 3.28 -5.92
CA TYR A 29 -6.96 2.50 -5.77
C TYR A 29 -7.67 2.21 -7.09
N SER A 30 -7.53 3.11 -8.06
CA SER A 30 -8.19 2.99 -9.36
C SER A 30 -7.27 2.42 -10.44
N THR A 31 -5.95 2.58 -10.33
CA THR A 31 -5.00 2.10 -11.35
C THR A 31 -4.83 0.59 -11.25
N THR A 32 -5.27 -0.13 -12.28
CA THR A 32 -5.24 -1.60 -12.36
C THR A 32 -3.81 -2.17 -12.32
N TYR A 33 -2.88 -1.59 -13.09
CA TYR A 33 -1.51 -2.10 -13.23
C TYR A 33 -0.48 -1.17 -12.57
N LEU A 34 -0.79 -0.74 -11.35
CA LEU A 34 0.00 0.27 -10.62
C LEU A 34 1.50 -0.06 -10.59
N MET A 35 1.84 -1.34 -10.35
CA MET A 35 3.22 -1.78 -10.21
C MET A 35 4.00 -1.75 -11.50
N GLN A 36 3.40 -2.30 -12.55
CA GLN A 36 4.02 -2.33 -13.87
C GLN A 36 4.22 -0.90 -14.40
N ASN A 37 3.27 -0.02 -14.13
CA ASN A 37 3.33 1.37 -14.53
C ASN A 37 4.36 2.18 -13.71
N CYS A 38 4.48 1.92 -12.39
CA CYS A 38 5.48 2.61 -11.55
C CYS A 38 6.92 2.09 -11.78
N PHE A 39 7.08 0.80 -12.11
CA PHE A 39 8.38 0.15 -12.21
C PHE A 39 8.49 -0.71 -13.47
N PRO A 40 8.39 -0.12 -14.68
CA PRO A 40 8.50 -0.87 -15.93
C PRO A 40 9.85 -1.57 -16.09
N SER A 41 10.92 -1.05 -15.46
CA SER A 41 12.24 -1.69 -15.44
C SER A 41 12.31 -2.96 -14.58
N LEU A 42 11.39 -3.15 -13.65
CA LEU A 42 11.29 -4.36 -12.83
C LEU A 42 10.34 -5.39 -13.46
N PHE A 43 9.28 -4.92 -14.10
CA PHE A 43 8.27 -5.73 -14.76
C PHE A 43 8.38 -5.62 -16.29
N LEU A 44 9.48 -6.14 -16.85
CA LEU A 44 9.81 -5.98 -18.28
C LEU A 44 8.71 -6.45 -19.23
N ASN A 45 8.03 -7.54 -18.87
CA ASN A 45 6.96 -8.12 -19.69
C ASN A 45 5.57 -7.58 -19.31
N GLY A 46 5.47 -6.69 -18.32
CA GLY A 46 4.18 -6.28 -17.73
C GLY A 46 3.51 -7.37 -16.88
N GLU A 47 4.20 -8.50 -16.67
CA GLU A 47 3.68 -9.66 -15.95
C GLU A 47 4.23 -9.78 -14.53
N GLY A 48 3.54 -10.54 -13.69
CA GLY A 48 4.01 -10.98 -12.37
C GLY A 48 3.83 -9.95 -11.26
N ALA A 49 3.05 -8.89 -11.48
CA ALA A 49 2.75 -7.84 -10.49
C ALA A 49 1.81 -8.31 -9.36
N PHE A 50 1.43 -7.47 -8.40
CA PHE A 50 0.50 -7.90 -7.36
C PHE A 50 -0.90 -8.22 -7.91
N ARG A 51 -1.39 -7.45 -8.89
CA ARG A 51 -2.62 -7.76 -9.62
C ARG A 51 -2.26 -8.49 -10.91
N ALA A 52 -2.77 -9.71 -11.08
CA ALA A 52 -2.58 -10.50 -12.30
C ALA A 52 -3.28 -9.84 -13.49
N LEU A 53 -2.67 -9.90 -14.67
CA LEU A 53 -3.36 -9.55 -15.92
C LEU A 53 -4.46 -10.58 -16.19
N ALA A 54 -5.69 -10.11 -16.27
CA ALA A 54 -6.85 -10.96 -16.52
C ALA A 54 -6.71 -11.65 -17.89
N GLY A 55 -6.79 -12.98 -17.90
CA GLY A 55 -6.73 -13.79 -19.13
C GLY A 55 -5.32 -14.15 -19.61
N ILE A 56 -4.26 -13.52 -19.08
CA ILE A 56 -2.87 -13.83 -19.44
C ILE A 56 -2.16 -14.57 -18.30
N GLU A 57 -2.30 -14.10 -17.06
CA GLU A 57 -1.64 -14.70 -15.90
C GLU A 57 -2.59 -15.62 -15.12
N GLY A 58 -2.29 -16.92 -15.12
CA GLY A 58 -2.92 -17.89 -14.21
C GLY A 58 -2.13 -18.01 -12.91
N ARG A 59 -2.72 -17.62 -11.77
CA ARG A 59 -2.11 -17.85 -10.45
C ARG A 59 -2.72 -19.05 -9.75
N VAL A 60 -1.85 -19.95 -9.31
CA VAL A 60 -2.23 -21.11 -8.51
C VAL A 60 -2.56 -20.70 -7.07
N HIS A 61 -1.93 -19.65 -6.56
CA HIS A 61 -2.08 -19.20 -5.18
C HIS A 61 -2.42 -17.71 -5.10
N GLU A 62 -3.33 -17.39 -4.20
CA GLU A 62 -3.59 -16.02 -3.78
C GLU A 62 -2.59 -15.63 -2.67
N TYR A 63 -1.96 -14.47 -2.83
CA TYR A 63 -0.99 -13.95 -1.86
C TYR A 63 -1.53 -12.69 -1.21
N LYS A 64 -1.28 -12.55 0.10
CA LYS A 64 -1.46 -11.26 0.77
C LYS A 64 -0.40 -10.29 0.24
N LEU A 65 -0.75 -9.00 0.23
CA LEU A 65 0.11 -7.93 -0.28
C LEU A 65 1.54 -7.95 0.32
N ALA A 66 1.63 -8.10 1.65
CA ALA A 66 2.92 -8.13 2.34
C ALA A 66 3.74 -9.39 2.00
N ASP A 67 3.09 -10.54 1.89
CA ASP A 67 3.74 -11.82 1.56
C ASP A 67 4.26 -11.82 0.13
N TYR A 68 3.49 -11.24 -0.79
CA TYR A 68 3.90 -11.04 -2.18
C TYR A 68 5.19 -10.19 -2.29
N TYR A 69 5.26 -9.04 -1.59
CA TYR A 69 6.49 -8.24 -1.60
C TYR A 69 7.66 -8.92 -0.90
N ALA A 70 7.40 -9.62 0.20
CA ALA A 70 8.43 -10.41 0.87
C ALA A 70 8.99 -11.50 -0.07
N HIS A 71 8.13 -12.09 -0.90
CA HIS A 71 8.55 -13.04 -1.92
C HIS A 71 9.42 -12.38 -3.00
N LEU A 72 9.01 -11.23 -3.56
CA LEU A 72 9.84 -10.50 -4.53
C LEU A 72 11.21 -10.10 -3.96
N MET A 73 11.29 -9.78 -2.66
CA MET A 73 12.56 -9.45 -2.00
C MET A 73 13.45 -10.67 -1.73
N LYS A 74 12.87 -11.87 -1.64
CA LYS A 74 13.61 -13.13 -1.39
C LYS A 74 13.86 -13.92 -2.66
N TRP A 75 13.21 -13.54 -3.75
CA TRP A 75 13.32 -14.21 -5.03
C TRP A 75 14.77 -14.21 -5.54
N HIS A 76 15.12 -15.23 -6.33
CA HIS A 76 16.47 -15.37 -6.85
C HIS A 76 16.89 -14.18 -7.73
N ASP A 77 15.92 -13.55 -8.42
CA ASP A 77 16.17 -12.32 -9.14
C ASP A 77 16.33 -11.13 -8.18
N ARG A 78 17.56 -10.64 -8.06
CA ARG A 78 17.92 -9.54 -7.17
C ARG A 78 17.49 -8.16 -7.68
N ARG A 79 16.91 -8.04 -8.88
CA ARG A 79 16.46 -6.75 -9.44
C ARG A 79 15.57 -5.98 -8.47
N PHE A 80 14.63 -6.65 -7.82
CA PHE A 80 13.71 -6.05 -6.86
C PHE A 80 14.42 -5.52 -5.60
N VAL A 81 15.39 -6.28 -5.07
CA VAL A 81 16.14 -5.92 -3.85
C VAL A 81 17.11 -4.76 -4.11
N ILE A 82 17.77 -4.77 -5.27
CA ILE A 82 18.77 -3.79 -5.66
C ILE A 82 18.12 -2.45 -6.04
N HIS A 83 16.88 -2.46 -6.54
CA HIS A 83 16.19 -1.25 -6.95
C HIS A 83 16.05 -0.24 -5.79
N ARG A 84 16.58 0.96 -5.99
CA ARG A 84 16.73 1.98 -4.95
C ARG A 84 15.42 2.30 -4.25
N ASN A 85 14.34 2.45 -5.00
CA ASN A 85 13.06 2.96 -4.50
C ASN A 85 12.01 1.88 -4.23
N PHE A 86 12.21 0.66 -4.73
CA PHE A 86 11.13 -0.33 -4.78
C PHE A 86 10.73 -0.83 -3.39
N LYS A 87 11.72 -1.10 -2.54
CA LYS A 87 11.51 -1.47 -1.12
C LYS A 87 10.71 -0.41 -0.34
N PHE A 88 11.02 0.87 -0.56
CA PHE A 88 10.32 1.97 0.09
C PHE A 88 8.90 2.09 -0.42
N PHE A 89 8.71 1.96 -1.74
CA PHE A 89 7.38 1.92 -2.33
C PHE A 89 6.53 0.80 -1.75
N CYS A 90 7.05 -0.43 -1.67
CA CYS A 90 6.35 -1.57 -1.09
C CYS A 90 5.96 -1.30 0.36
N LEU A 91 6.89 -0.80 1.18
CA LEU A 91 6.64 -0.52 2.59
C LEU A 91 5.55 0.57 2.77
N ASN A 92 5.65 1.67 2.02
CA ASN A 92 4.66 2.74 2.04
C ASN A 92 3.28 2.26 1.59
N LEU A 93 3.25 1.39 0.57
CA LEU A 93 2.02 0.83 0.03
C LEU A 93 1.34 -0.11 1.04
N ILE A 94 2.12 -1.00 1.70
CA ILE A 94 1.60 -1.86 2.77
C ILE A 94 1.02 -1.02 3.91
N GLN A 95 1.76 0.00 4.38
CA GLN A 95 1.33 0.84 5.49
C GLN A 95 0.05 1.60 5.18
N ARG A 96 -0.06 2.21 3.99
CA ARG A 96 -1.28 2.93 3.58
C ARG A 96 -2.48 1.99 3.48
N ARG A 97 -2.32 0.81 2.87
CA ARG A 97 -3.39 -0.21 2.81
C ARG A 97 -3.85 -0.70 4.18
N GLN A 98 -2.92 -0.83 5.14
CA GLN A 98 -3.28 -1.14 6.52
C GLN A 98 -4.08 -0.01 7.14
N ILE A 99 -3.61 1.24 7.02
CA ILE A 99 -4.30 2.42 7.56
C ILE A 99 -5.70 2.58 6.94
N ASP A 100 -5.86 2.43 5.63
CA ASP A 100 -7.18 2.51 4.99
C ASP A 100 -8.14 1.46 5.50
N GLY A 101 -7.65 0.22 5.67
CA GLY A 101 -8.43 -0.86 6.26
C GLY A 101 -8.90 -0.52 7.66
N LEU A 102 -8.06 0.16 8.45
CA LEU A 102 -8.41 0.64 9.78
C LEU A 102 -9.43 1.79 9.71
N VAL A 103 -9.18 2.82 8.91
CA VAL A 103 -10.08 3.97 8.73
C VAL A 103 -11.47 3.54 8.26
N ARG A 104 -11.55 2.61 7.31
CA ARG A 104 -12.83 2.05 6.85
C ARG A 104 -13.60 1.34 7.96
N ARG A 105 -12.92 0.60 8.85
CA ARG A 105 -13.57 -0.04 10.01
C ARG A 105 -14.15 0.98 10.98
N ILE A 106 -13.56 2.18 11.05
CA ILE A 106 -14.04 3.28 11.90
C ILE A 106 -15.18 4.05 11.21
N SER A 107 -15.17 4.15 9.87
CA SER A 107 -16.18 4.85 9.07
C SER A 107 -17.48 4.06 8.79
N LEU A 108 -17.56 2.76 9.15
CA LEU A 108 -18.82 2.01 9.03
C LEU A 108 -19.81 2.41 10.14
N PRO A 109 -21.13 2.40 9.85
CA PRO A 109 -22.04 3.45 10.27
C PRO A 109 -22.74 3.11 11.59
N ASP A 110 -22.19 3.53 12.72
CA ASP A 110 -23.01 3.80 13.91
C ASP A 110 -22.38 4.80 14.91
N ARG A 111 -21.40 5.57 14.45
CA ARG A 111 -20.89 6.70 15.24
C ARG A 111 -21.03 7.94 14.39
N VAL A 112 -22.08 8.70 14.72
CA VAL A 112 -22.21 10.14 14.52
C VAL A 112 -20.83 10.72 14.25
N VAL A 113 -20.50 10.93 12.97
CA VAL A 113 -19.39 11.80 12.61
C VAL A 113 -19.80 13.13 13.22
N PRO A 114 -19.18 13.59 14.32
CA PRO A 114 -19.57 14.86 14.87
C PRO A 114 -19.22 15.86 13.80
N ASP A 115 -20.25 16.51 13.25
CA ASP A 115 -20.15 17.53 12.23
C ASP A 115 -18.96 18.45 12.52
N ILE A 116 -17.85 18.23 11.80
CA ILE A 116 -16.61 19.01 11.96
C ILE A 116 -16.85 20.43 11.40
N HIS A 117 -17.92 20.61 10.62
CA HIS A 117 -18.35 21.90 10.09
C HIS A 117 -19.36 22.62 10.98
N GLY A 118 -19.83 21.98 12.06
CA GLY A 118 -20.56 22.64 13.12
C GLY A 118 -19.63 23.59 13.87
N CYS A 119 -19.77 24.89 13.64
CA CYS A 119 -19.09 25.97 14.37
C CYS A 119 -19.41 25.92 15.88
N SER A 120 -18.82 24.96 16.60
CA SER A 120 -18.81 24.92 18.06
C SER A 120 -17.81 25.98 18.51
N LYS A 121 -18.33 27.07 19.07
CA LYS A 121 -17.57 28.23 19.61
C LYS A 121 -16.57 27.87 20.73
N ASN A 122 -16.51 26.61 21.15
CA ASN A 122 -15.66 26.17 22.26
C ASN A 122 -14.55 25.24 21.75
N LEU A 123 -13.38 25.80 21.46
CA LEU A 123 -12.19 25.09 21.00
C LEU A 123 -11.85 23.89 21.89
N GLN A 124 -12.07 24.01 23.20
CA GLN A 124 -11.79 22.96 24.17
C GLN A 124 -12.67 21.71 23.95
N SER A 125 -13.94 21.88 23.55
CA SER A 125 -14.82 20.74 23.29
C SER A 125 -14.45 20.01 22.00
N GLN A 126 -13.94 20.73 21.00
CA GLN A 126 -13.40 20.11 19.78
C GLN A 126 -12.10 19.35 20.07
N ILE A 127 -11.19 19.92 20.85
CA ILE A 127 -9.96 19.25 21.29
C ILE A 127 -10.29 17.97 22.05
N ASN A 128 -11.23 18.02 23.00
CA ASN A 128 -11.61 16.84 23.78
C ASN A 128 -12.22 15.73 22.89
N LYS A 129 -13.05 16.08 21.90
CA LYS A 129 -13.58 15.12 20.92
C LYS A 129 -12.48 14.53 20.04
N ALA A 130 -11.54 15.35 19.58
CA ALA A 130 -10.40 14.90 18.78
C ALA A 130 -9.50 13.95 19.58
N VAL A 131 -9.24 14.24 20.86
CA VAL A 131 -8.47 13.35 21.75
C VAL A 131 -9.20 12.02 21.98
N GLN A 132 -10.51 12.04 22.22
CA GLN A 132 -11.31 10.81 22.35
C GLN A 132 -11.29 9.96 21.07
N LEU A 133 -11.37 10.62 19.90
CA LEU A 133 -11.22 9.97 18.61
C LEU A 133 -9.82 9.34 18.52
N LEU A 134 -8.75 10.09 18.78
CA LEU A 134 -7.38 9.58 18.78
C LEU A 134 -7.18 8.39 19.74
N ASP A 135 -7.77 8.44 20.94
CA ASP A 135 -7.74 7.32 21.88
C ASP A 135 -8.42 6.07 21.34
N SER A 136 -9.55 6.24 20.64
CA SER A 136 -10.20 5.14 19.92
C SER A 136 -9.36 4.61 18.75
N LEU A 137 -8.48 5.44 18.18
CA LEU A 137 -7.57 5.04 17.11
C LEU A 137 -6.30 4.34 17.60
N LYS A 138 -5.83 4.64 18.81
CA LYS A 138 -4.58 4.10 19.38
C LYS A 138 -4.45 2.57 19.24
N PRO A 139 -5.47 1.74 19.53
CA PRO A 139 -5.36 0.28 19.38
C PRO A 139 -5.08 -0.16 17.94
N PHE A 140 -5.64 0.55 16.96
CA PHE A 140 -5.45 0.21 15.55
C PHE A 140 -4.02 0.48 15.10
N PHE A 141 -3.42 1.59 15.55
CA PHE A 141 -2.03 1.93 15.26
C PHE A 141 -1.01 0.98 15.89
N ARG A 142 -1.35 0.25 16.97
CA ARG A 142 -0.49 -0.80 17.54
C ARG A 142 -0.18 -1.92 16.56
N SER A 143 -1.03 -2.14 15.55
CA SER A 143 -0.83 -3.16 14.51
C SER A 143 0.01 -2.69 13.32
N VAL A 144 0.24 -1.39 13.17
CA VAL A 144 0.93 -0.81 12.01
C VAL A 144 2.44 -0.79 12.25
N ARG A 145 3.15 -1.69 11.55
CA ARG A 145 4.60 -1.84 11.68
C ARG A 145 5.34 -0.54 11.39
N GLY A 146 6.34 -0.25 12.21
CA GLY A 146 7.17 0.96 12.10
C GLY A 146 6.62 2.18 12.83
N THR A 147 5.40 2.13 13.37
CA THR A 147 4.89 3.19 14.26
C THR A 147 5.47 3.05 15.68
N GLY A 148 5.59 4.15 16.41
CA GLY A 148 6.01 4.11 17.81
C GLY A 148 5.08 3.27 18.69
N LEU A 149 3.76 3.29 18.41
CA LEU A 149 2.77 2.48 19.12
C LEU A 149 2.94 0.98 18.88
N TYR A 150 3.34 0.58 17.67
CA TYR A 150 3.69 -0.81 17.38
C TYR A 150 4.89 -1.27 18.21
N TRP A 151 5.97 -0.48 18.24
CA TRP A 151 7.15 -0.84 19.03
C TRP A 151 6.89 -0.84 20.54
N ALA A 152 6.07 0.09 21.05
CA ALA A 152 5.63 0.07 22.44
C ALA A 152 4.84 -1.20 22.76
N ASN A 153 3.93 -1.62 21.87
CA ASN A 153 3.16 -2.86 22.05
C ASN A 153 4.05 -4.11 22.03
N ILE A 154 5.01 -4.20 21.10
CA ILE A 154 5.98 -5.30 21.06
C ILE A 154 6.85 -5.31 22.30
N ARG A 155 7.32 -4.14 22.76
CA ARG A 155 8.08 -4.04 24.01
C ARG A 155 7.25 -4.55 25.18
N ASP A 156 6.01 -4.08 25.33
CA ASP A 156 5.14 -4.49 26.45
C ASP A 156 4.84 -6.00 26.40
N ASP A 157 4.63 -6.56 25.20
CA ASP A 157 4.47 -8.00 24.97
C ASP A 157 5.72 -8.79 25.40
N LEU A 158 6.91 -8.35 24.96
CA LEU A 158 8.19 -8.94 25.37
C LEU A 158 8.41 -8.84 26.89
N MET A 159 8.10 -7.69 27.50
CA MET A 159 8.19 -7.49 28.95
C MET A 159 7.21 -8.40 29.70
N SER A 160 6.02 -8.65 29.13
CA SER A 160 5.07 -9.60 29.70
C SER A 160 5.58 -11.04 29.68
N MET A 161 6.31 -11.43 28.62
CA MET A 161 6.93 -12.76 28.49
C MET A 161 8.12 -12.94 29.43
N LEU A 162 8.85 -11.86 29.72
CA LEU A 162 9.94 -11.86 30.71
C LEU A 162 9.42 -11.95 32.15
N GLY A 163 8.13 -11.65 32.36
CA GLY A 163 7.48 -11.66 33.66
C GLY A 163 7.88 -10.44 34.48
N ASN A 164 6.90 -9.67 34.95
CA ASN A 164 7.12 -8.76 36.06
C ASN A 164 7.63 -9.58 37.26
N ARG A 165 8.92 -9.45 37.57
CA ARG A 165 9.42 -9.50 38.94
C ARG A 165 9.68 -8.08 39.40
#